data_AF-A0A520HA28-F1
#
_entry.id   AF-A0A520HA28-F1
#
_cell.length_a   1.000
_cell.length_b   1.000
_cell.length_c   1.000
_cell.angle_alpha   90.00
_cell.angle_beta   90.00
_cell.angle_gamma   90.00
#
_symmetry.space_group_name_H-M   'P 1'
#
loop_
_entity.id
_entity.type
_entity.pdbx_description
1 polymer ?
#
loop_
_entity_poly.entity_id
_entity_poly.type
_entity_poly.pdbx_seq_one_letter_code
_entity_poly.pdbx_strand_id
1 'polypeptide(L)' 'MTGFGTTTLYDRIKAGLFTRPIRIGARLSAWRASEVDEINRAIVAGKSDEEIRELVKSLENARAEASKGSLSS' A
#
# COMPACT_ATOMS: atom_id res chain seq x y z
N MET A 1 1.75 -12.30 -5.49
CA MET A 1 2.36 -11.72 -6.71
C MET A 1 1.51 -10.51 -7.10
N THR A 2 2.09 -9.33 -7.31
CA THR A 2 1.32 -8.07 -7.47
C THR A 2 0.77 -7.84 -8.88
N GLY A 3 0.95 -8.75 -9.85
CA GLY A 3 0.35 -8.64 -11.20
C GLY A 3 0.87 -7.51 -12.10
N PHE A 4 1.68 -6.58 -11.58
CA PHE A 4 2.26 -5.46 -12.32
C PHE A 4 3.75 -5.69 -12.60
N GLY A 5 4.23 -5.22 -13.76
CA GLY A 5 5.67 -5.11 -14.03
C GLY A 5 6.35 -4.19 -13.00
N THR A 6 7.59 -4.51 -12.62
CA THR A 6 8.32 -3.82 -11.55
C THR A 6 8.43 -2.31 -11.79
N THR A 7 8.61 -1.88 -13.05
CA THR A 7 8.66 -0.47 -13.45
C THR A 7 7.33 0.25 -13.19
N THR A 8 6.22 -0.37 -13.59
CA THR A 8 4.86 0.16 -13.39
C THR A 8 4.52 0.30 -11.91
N LEU A 9 5.02 -0.60 -11.05
CA LEU A 9 4.78 -0.51 -9.62
C LEU A 9 5.47 0.71 -8.99
N TYR A 10 6.74 0.95 -9.31
CA TYR A 10 7.46 2.10 -8.77
C TYR A 10 6.90 3.45 -9.27
N ASP A 11 6.46 3.51 -10.52
CA ASP A 11 5.79 4.72 -11.04
C ASP A 11 4.46 4.98 -10.34
N ARG A 12 3.68 3.93 -10.04
CA ARG A 12 2.45 4.04 -9.25
C ARG A 12 2.71 4.48 -7.82
N ILE A 13 3.77 3.99 -7.19
CA ILE A 13 4.19 4.46 -5.85
C ILE A 13 4.53 5.95 -5.90
N LYS A 14 5.28 6.39 -6.92
CA LYS A 14 5.60 7.83 -7.11
C LYS A 14 4.34 8.68 -7.36
N ALA A 15 3.37 8.14 -8.09
CA ALA A 15 2.09 8.81 -8.37
C ALA A 15 1.09 8.80 -7.19
N GLY A 16 1.44 8.14 -6.07
CA GLY A 16 0.57 7.97 -4.91
C GLY A 16 -0.56 6.96 -5.10
N LEU A 17 -0.48 6.14 -6.15
CA LEU A 17 -1.48 5.11 -6.50
C LEU A 17 -1.19 3.75 -5.86
N PHE A 18 -0.16 3.69 -5.01
CA PHE A 18 0.21 2.48 -4.27
C PHE A 18 0.90 2.85 -2.96
N THR A 19 0.74 2.03 -1.92
CA THR A 19 1.35 2.27 -0.60
C THR A 19 2.87 2.12 -0.66
N ARG A 20 3.58 2.85 0.20
CA ARG A 20 5.04 2.72 0.29
C ARG A 20 5.38 1.38 0.92
N PRO A 21 6.39 0.66 0.38
CA PRO A 21 6.79 -0.62 0.94
C PRO A 21 7.34 -0.47 2.35
N ILE A 22 7.04 -1.44 3.20
CA ILE A 22 7.55 -1.55 4.56
C ILE A 22 8.93 -2.21 4.50
N ARG A 23 9.93 -1.58 5.10
CA ARG A 23 11.28 -2.14 5.15
C ARG A 23 11.37 -3.15 6.29
N ILE A 24 11.46 -4.43 5.94
CA ILE A 24 11.55 -5.56 6.89
C ILE A 24 13.01 -5.92 7.18
N GLY A 25 13.94 -5.58 6.28
CA GLY A 25 15.37 -5.78 6.50
C GLY A 25 16.26 -4.94 5.59
N ALA A 26 17.57 -5.15 5.69
CA ALA A 26 18.59 -4.35 4.98
C ALA A 26 18.44 -4.34 3.45
N ARG A 27 17.81 -5.36 2.87
CA ARG A 27 17.55 -5.46 1.41
C ARG A 27 16.12 -5.86 1.08
N LEU A 28 15.25 -5.98 2.08
CA LEU A 28 13.91 -6.52 1.92
C LEU A 28 12.87 -5.44 2.25
N SER A 29 11.99 -5.22 1.30
CA SER A 29 10.81 -4.39 1.47
C SER A 29 9.58 -5.18 1.04
N ALA A 30 8.51 -5.11 1.81
CA ALA A 30 7.29 -5.86 1.55
C ALA A 30 6.05 -5.01 1.85
N TRP A 31 4.90 -5.47 1.39
CA TRP A 31 3.59 -4.87 1.63
C TRP A 31 2.71 -5.84 2.42
N ARG A 32 1.77 -5.34 3.22
CA ARG A 32 0.77 -6.23 3.82
C ARG A 32 -0.17 -6.71 2.70
N ALA A 33 -0.50 -8.00 2.73
CA ALA A 33 -1.40 -8.60 1.73
C ALA A 33 -2.75 -7.88 1.67
N SER A 34 -3.30 -7.46 2.81
CA SER A 34 -4.56 -6.72 2.89
C SER A 34 -4.51 -5.36 2.18
N GLU A 35 -3.40 -4.63 2.27
CA GLU A 35 -3.24 -3.33 1.60
C GLU A 35 -3.22 -3.50 0.07
N VAL A 36 -2.46 -4.50 -0.40
CA VAL A 36 -2.36 -4.82 -1.84
C VAL A 36 -3.73 -5.24 -2.38
N ASP A 37 -4.46 -6.07 -1.64
CA ASP A 37 -5.78 -6.54 -2.03
C ASP A 37 -6.80 -5.40 -2.11
N GLU A 38 -6.80 -4.47 -1.14
CA GLU A 38 -7.70 -3.31 -1.14
C GLU A 38 -7.43 -2.36 -2.32
N ILE A 39 -6.14 -2.10 -2.60
CA ILE A 39 -5.75 -1.27 -3.75
C ILE A 39 -6.15 -1.96 -5.06
N ASN A 40 -5.92 -3.28 -5.19
CA ASN A 40 -6.35 -4.02 -6.36
C ASN A 40 -7.88 -3.99 -6.54
N ARG A 41 -8.65 -4.12 -5.45
CA ARG A 41 -10.11 -4.00 -5.49
C ARG A 41 -10.54 -2.62 -5.98
N ALA A 42 -9.91 -1.54 -5.49
CA ALA A 42 -10.19 -0.18 -5.95
C ALA A 42 -9.90 -0.01 -7.45
N ILE A 43 -8.78 -0.56 -7.93
CA ILE A 43 -8.42 -0.51 -9.35
C ILE A 43 -9.43 -1.30 -10.20
N VAL A 44 -9.79 -2.52 -9.79
CA VAL A 44 -10.77 -3.36 -10.50
C VAL A 44 -12.17 -2.72 -10.50
N ALA A 45 -12.52 -2.02 -9.42
CA ALA A 45 -13.76 -1.24 -9.34
C ALA A 45 -13.77 0.01 -10.23
N GLY A 46 -12.66 0.34 -10.90
CA GLY A 46 -12.54 1.51 -11.76
C GLY A 46 -12.51 2.83 -11.00
N LYS A 47 -12.05 2.81 -9.74
CA LYS A 47 -11.90 4.04 -8.95
C LYS A 47 -10.92 5.00 -9.60
N SER A 48 -11.18 6.29 -9.43
CA SER A 48 -10.30 7.34 -9.93
C SER A 48 -8.97 7.36 -9.18
N ASP A 49 -7.94 7.90 -9.83
CA ASP A 49 -6.61 8.08 -9.24
C ASP A 49 -6.65 8.82 -7.89
N GLU A 50 -7.54 9.81 -7.75
CA GLU A 50 -7.70 10.55 -6.49
C GLU A 50 -8.28 9.68 -5.37
N GLU A 51 -9.31 8.88 -5.66
CA GLU A 51 -9.88 7.95 -4.67
C GLU A 51 -8.87 6.89 -4.24
N ILE A 52 -8.04 6.42 -5.18
CA ILE A 52 -6.95 5.48 -4.89
C ILE A 52 -5.91 6.15 -3.99
N ARG A 53 -5.57 7.43 -4.22
CA ARG A 53 -4.64 8.18 -3.34
C ARG A 53 -5.18 8.35 -1.94
N GLU A 54 -6.47 8.68 -1.80
CA GLU A 54 -7.13 8.77 -0.50
C GLU A 54 -7.12 7.42 0.22
N LEU A 55 -7.43 6.34 -0.49
CA LEU A 55 -7.35 4.98 0.04
C LEU A 55 -5.93 4.64 0.50
N VAL A 56 -4.91 4.94 -0.32
CA VAL A 56 -3.50 4.72 0.02
C VAL A 56 -3.13 5.46 1.31
N LYS A 57 -3.50 6.75 1.45
CA LYS A 57 -3.27 7.51 2.68
C LYS A 57 -3.94 6.88 3.90
N SER A 58 -5.19 6.43 3.73
CA SER A 58 -5.94 5.76 4.80
C SER A 58 -5.25 4.46 5.25
N LEU A 59 -4.78 3.65 4.30
CA LEU A 59 -4.03 2.42 4.57
C LEU A 59 -2.70 2.70 5.29
N GLU A 60 -1.94 3.73 4.86
CA GLU A 60 -0.69 4.10 5.52
C GLU A 60 -0.91 4.64 6.94
N ASN A 61 -2.00 5.36 7.18
CA ASN A 61 -2.39 5.82 8.52
C ASN A 61 -2.78 4.64 9.42
N ALA A 62 -3.64 3.74 8.93
CA ALA A 62 -4.03 2.53 9.65
C ALA A 62 -2.81 1.65 10.00
N ARG A 63 -1.80 1.61 9.13
CA ARG A 63 -0.51 0.97 9.41
C ARG A 63 0.23 1.63 10.56
N ALA A 64 0.29 2.97 10.61
CA ALA A 64 0.93 3.70 11.70
C ALA A 64 0.24 3.44 13.05
N GLU A 65 -1.09 3.31 13.05
CA GLU A 65 -1.86 2.96 14.25
C GLU A 65 -1.65 1.51 14.69
N ALA A 66 -1.64 0.56 13.74
CA ALA A 66 -1.37 -0.84 14.04
C ALA A 66 0.04 -1.07 14.63
N SER A 67 1.02 -0.24 14.25
CA SER A 67 2.37 -0.28 14.87
C SER A 67 2.38 0.22 16.31
N LYS A 68 1.42 1.08 16.71
CA LYS A 68 1.29 1.61 18.07
C LYS A 68 0.48 0.69 19.00
N GLY A 69 -0.29 -0.25 18.44
CA GLY A 69 -1.17 -1.15 19.19
C GLY A 69 -0.51 -2.36 19.86
N SER A 70 0.81 -2.57 19.74
CA SER A 70 1.51 -3.75 20.29
C SER A 70 2.12 -3.55 21.69
N LEU A 71 1.89 -2.39 22.35
CA LEU A 71 2.51 -2.06 23.65
C LEU A 71 1.53 -1.92 24.83
N SER A 72 0.28 -2.36 24.68
CA SER A 72 -0.61 -2.58 25.83
C SER A 72 -0.97 -4.05 25.93
N SER A 73 -0.23 -4.78 26.74
CA SER A 73 -0.73 -5.94 27.48
C SER A 73 -0.04 -6.04 28.82
#